data_AF-A0A0D6Q1E3-F1
#
_entry.id   AF-A0A0D6Q1E3-F1
#
_cell.length_a   1.000
_cell.length_b   1.000
_cell.length_c   1.000
_cell.angle_alpha   90.00
_cell.angle_beta   90.00
_cell.angle_gamma   90.00
#
_symmetry.space_group_name_H-M   'P 1'
#
loop_
_entity.id
_entity.type
_entity.pdbx_description
1 polymer ?
#
loop_
_entity_poly.entity_id
_entity_poly.type
_entity_poly.pdbx_seq_one_letter_code
_entity_poly.pdbx_strand_id
1 'polypeptide(L)'
;MTDRVASLPEAQRPRVFIEMLAAMRESCCHTAGKGNMGAFITAAGGQNIAAPLLPGYIGDIDLEKVISADPDIYIADGTKGPKASGPGLRMGAEVTPEVARASLRRVTDRPGISSLRAVTTGHDYGIWHSFYDSPYNILAVEVMAKWFHPDLFADLDPDATQKELYDRFLPVRQEGTFWINAHP
;
A
#
# COMPACT_ATOMS: atom_id res chain seq x y z
N MET A 1 -17.02 -5.88 5.41
CA MET A 1 -15.62 -6.26 5.08
C MET A 1 -14.94 -6.97 6.25
N THR A 2 -14.89 -6.34 7.44
CA THR A 2 -14.28 -6.89 8.66
C THR A 2 -14.81 -8.29 9.03
N ASP A 3 -16.10 -8.54 8.86
CA ASP A 3 -16.70 -9.86 9.17
C ASP A 3 -16.17 -10.98 8.27
N ARG A 4 -15.86 -10.67 6.99
CA ARG A 4 -15.33 -11.65 6.04
C ARG A 4 -13.90 -12.06 6.40
N VAL A 5 -13.08 -11.13 6.90
CA VAL A 5 -11.70 -11.42 7.32
C VAL A 5 -11.63 -11.96 8.75
N ALA A 6 -12.64 -11.71 9.58
CA ALA A 6 -12.70 -12.20 10.96
C ALA A 6 -12.68 -13.74 11.02
N SER A 7 -13.27 -14.41 10.02
CA SER A 7 -13.26 -15.87 9.90
C SER A 7 -11.98 -16.46 9.31
N LEU A 8 -11.05 -15.64 8.79
CA LEU A 8 -9.80 -16.13 8.21
C LEU A 8 -8.83 -16.58 9.30
N PRO A 9 -8.37 -17.86 9.28
CA PRO A 9 -7.26 -18.32 10.11
C PRO A 9 -6.01 -17.49 9.84
N GLU A 10 -5.17 -17.31 10.86
CA GLU A 10 -3.92 -16.55 10.73
C GLU A 10 -3.04 -17.07 9.58
N ALA A 11 -2.94 -18.39 9.41
CA ALA A 11 -2.18 -19.01 8.32
C ALA A 11 -2.67 -18.66 6.89
N GLN A 12 -3.90 -18.15 6.75
CA GLN A 12 -4.44 -17.69 5.47
C GLN A 12 -4.27 -16.18 5.25
N ARG A 13 -3.72 -15.45 6.24
CA ARG A 13 -3.47 -14.01 6.14
C ARG A 13 -2.07 -13.77 5.57
N PRO A 14 -1.92 -13.09 4.42
CA PRO A 14 -0.61 -12.86 3.83
C PRO A 14 0.25 -11.97 4.72
N ARG A 15 1.57 -12.18 4.68
CA ARG A 15 2.53 -11.30 5.35
C ARG A 15 2.76 -10.07 4.50
N VAL A 16 2.55 -8.90 5.08
CA VAL A 16 2.55 -7.62 4.37
C VAL A 16 3.62 -6.71 4.95
N PHE A 17 4.39 -6.10 4.07
CA PHE A 17 5.26 -4.97 4.40
C PHE A 17 4.77 -3.72 3.68
N ILE A 18 4.67 -2.61 4.42
CA ILE A 18 4.40 -1.29 3.84
C ILE A 18 5.59 -0.34 4.06
N GLU A 19 6.19 0.14 2.99
CA GLU A 19 7.23 1.18 3.04
C GLU A 19 6.59 2.55 2.85
N MET A 20 6.60 3.36 3.92
CA MET A 20 6.06 4.71 3.94
C MET A 20 7.05 5.69 3.29
N LEU A 21 6.56 6.51 2.36
CA LEU A 21 7.31 7.45 1.55
C LEU A 21 8.51 6.76 0.87
N ALA A 22 8.24 5.60 0.26
CA ALA A 22 9.25 4.71 -0.28
C ALA A 22 10.19 5.45 -1.26
N ALA A 23 11.50 5.20 -1.12
CA ALA A 23 12.58 5.84 -1.88
C ALA A 23 12.69 7.38 -1.75
N MET A 24 11.94 8.05 -0.87
CA MET A 24 12.09 9.50 -0.64
C MET A 24 13.21 9.85 0.34
N ARG A 25 13.71 8.86 1.09
CA ARG A 25 14.84 8.99 2.03
C ARG A 25 16.02 8.17 1.52
N GLU A 26 17.24 8.57 1.90
CA GLU A 26 18.44 7.79 1.60
C GLU A 26 18.41 6.43 2.29
N SER A 27 17.93 6.39 3.54
CA SER A 27 17.72 5.15 4.28
C SER A 27 16.33 4.57 4.03
N CYS A 28 16.32 3.30 3.63
CA CYS A 28 15.19 2.40 3.89
C CYS A 28 15.25 1.97 5.37
N CYS A 29 14.16 1.59 6.06
CA CYS A 29 12.80 1.41 5.58
C CYS A 29 11.80 1.98 6.59
N HIS A 30 11.29 3.18 6.29
CA HIS A 30 10.26 3.80 7.11
C HIS A 30 8.92 3.06 6.93
N THR A 31 8.24 2.72 8.03
CA THR A 31 7.07 1.83 7.99
C THR A 31 6.10 2.11 9.15
N ALA A 32 4.91 1.50 9.06
CA ALA A 32 3.87 1.55 10.09
C ALA A 32 3.88 0.27 10.95
N GLY A 33 3.73 0.42 12.27
CA GLY A 33 3.67 -0.65 13.26
C GLY A 33 2.24 -0.99 13.69
N LYS A 34 1.95 -0.93 15.00
CA LYS A 34 0.64 -1.27 15.59
C LYS A 34 -0.37 -0.12 15.52
N GLY A 35 -0.58 0.45 14.35
CA GLY A 35 -1.41 1.62 14.13
C GLY A 35 -1.15 2.21 12.74
N ASN A 36 -1.68 3.40 12.47
CA ASN A 36 -1.55 4.05 11.17
C ASN A 36 -1.92 3.07 10.02
N MET A 37 -1.20 3.04 8.90
CA MET A 37 -1.48 2.08 7.81
C MET A 37 -1.31 0.61 8.22
N GLY A 38 -0.58 0.31 9.31
CA GLY A 38 -0.53 -1.03 9.90
C GLY A 38 -1.88 -1.52 10.44
N ALA A 39 -2.73 -0.60 10.91
CA ALA A 39 -4.11 -0.92 11.27
C ALA A 39 -4.96 -1.24 10.04
N PHE A 40 -4.69 -0.61 8.89
CA PHE A 40 -5.39 -0.90 7.63
C PHE A 40 -5.04 -2.31 7.13
N ILE A 41 -3.76 -2.68 7.19
CA ILE A 41 -3.30 -4.04 6.89
C ILE A 41 -4.06 -5.06 7.74
N THR A 42 -4.15 -4.82 9.05
CA THR A 42 -4.84 -5.72 9.97
C THR A 42 -6.34 -5.81 9.68
N ALA A 43 -6.99 -4.67 9.42
CA ALA A 43 -8.41 -4.60 9.07
C ALA A 43 -8.74 -5.29 7.74
N ALA A 44 -7.81 -5.26 6.79
CA ALA A 44 -7.88 -5.94 5.49
C ALA A 44 -7.53 -7.44 5.56
N GLY A 45 -7.20 -7.97 6.75
CA GLY A 45 -6.89 -9.39 6.94
C GLY A 45 -5.47 -9.77 6.52
N GLY A 46 -4.51 -8.85 6.56
CA GLY A 46 -3.08 -9.12 6.40
C GLY A 46 -2.33 -9.19 7.74
N GLN A 47 -1.11 -9.72 7.72
CA GLN A 47 -0.19 -9.72 8.85
C GLN A 47 0.91 -8.68 8.63
N ASN A 48 0.89 -7.57 9.37
CA ASN A 48 1.93 -6.55 9.26
C ASN A 48 3.26 -7.05 9.88
N ILE A 49 4.29 -7.26 9.06
CA ILE A 49 5.59 -7.76 9.53
C ILE A 49 6.34 -6.78 10.43
N ALA A 50 6.02 -5.48 10.35
CA ALA A 50 6.67 -4.44 11.15
C ALA A 50 6.03 -4.25 12.53
N ALA A 51 4.79 -4.73 12.72
CA ALA A 51 4.06 -4.58 13.98
C ALA A 51 4.79 -5.09 15.24
N PRO A 52 5.51 -6.24 15.21
CA PRO A 52 6.28 -6.68 16.38
C PRO A 52 7.67 -6.03 16.49
N LEU A 53 8.14 -5.32 15.46
CA LEU A 53 9.49 -4.75 15.39
C LEU A 53 9.56 -3.31 15.89
N LEU A 54 8.43 -2.59 15.84
CA LEU A 54 8.36 -1.19 16.24
C LEU A 54 7.79 -1.01 17.66
N PRO A 55 8.35 -0.10 18.47
CA PRO A 55 7.80 0.23 19.78
C PRO A 55 6.53 1.11 19.70
N GLY A 56 6.22 1.67 18.52
CA GLY A 56 5.09 2.59 18.31
C GLY A 56 4.39 2.39 16.96
N TYR A 57 3.66 3.43 16.53
CA TYR A 57 2.82 3.37 15.31
C TYR A 57 3.60 3.54 14.01
N ILE A 58 4.70 4.28 14.03
CA ILE A 58 5.54 4.59 12.87
C ILE A 58 7.00 4.55 13.31
N GLY A 59 7.88 4.04 12.46
CA GLY A 59 9.32 4.02 12.72
C GLY A 59 10.10 3.42 11.56
N ASP A 60 11.39 3.25 11.74
CA ASP A 60 12.28 2.66 10.74
C ASP A 60 12.66 1.24 11.16
N ILE A 61 12.73 0.33 10.18
CA ILE A 61 13.31 -1.01 10.35
C ILE A 61 14.42 -1.22 9.32
N ASP A 62 15.37 -2.10 9.65
CA ASP A 62 16.46 -2.44 8.73
C ASP A 62 15.94 -3.18 7.50
N LEU A 63 16.51 -2.87 6.32
CA LEU A 63 16.20 -3.57 5.07
C LEU A 63 16.42 -5.08 5.17
N GLU A 64 17.48 -5.52 5.86
CA GLU A 64 17.75 -6.94 6.11
C GLU A 64 16.61 -7.62 6.88
N LYS A 65 15.91 -6.91 7.77
CA LYS A 65 14.74 -7.45 8.45
C LYS A 65 13.59 -7.66 7.48
N VAL A 66 13.37 -6.74 6.54
CA VAL A 66 12.37 -6.90 5.47
C VAL A 66 12.70 -8.10 4.59
N ILE A 67 13.96 -8.22 4.15
CA ILE A 67 14.42 -9.33 3.30
C ILE A 67 14.28 -10.66 4.04
N SER A 68 14.73 -10.73 5.29
CA SER A 68 14.62 -11.95 6.11
C SER A 68 13.18 -12.33 6.44
N ALA A 69 12.29 -11.34 6.54
CA ALA A 69 10.88 -11.56 6.76
C ALA A 69 10.21 -12.09 5.48
N ASP A 70 10.70 -11.71 4.30
CA ASP A 70 10.20 -12.22 3.01
C ASP A 70 8.66 -12.12 2.90
N PRO A 71 8.12 -10.89 2.90
CA PRO A 71 6.69 -10.67 2.87
C PRO A 71 6.08 -11.23 1.58
N ASP A 72 4.85 -11.73 1.67
CA ASP A 72 4.08 -12.18 0.52
C ASP A 72 3.60 -10.99 -0.33
N ILE A 73 3.42 -9.82 0.30
CA ILE A 73 2.97 -8.59 -0.34
C ILE A 73 3.84 -7.41 0.09
N TYR A 74 4.27 -6.61 -0.89
CA TYR A 74 4.98 -5.36 -0.69
C TYR A 74 4.09 -4.19 -1.11
N ILE A 75 3.95 -3.18 -0.24
CA ILE A 75 3.22 -1.95 -0.53
C ILE A 75 4.19 -0.78 -0.37
N ALA A 76 4.38 0.00 -1.43
CA ALA A 76 4.98 1.33 -1.33
C ALA A 76 3.86 2.36 -1.18
N ASP A 77 3.99 3.28 -0.22
CA ASP A 77 3.19 4.50 -0.25
C ASP A 77 3.99 5.71 -0.78
N GLY A 78 3.26 6.70 -1.32
CA GLY A 78 3.87 7.93 -1.80
C GLY A 78 2.89 9.05 -2.09
N THR A 79 3.43 10.24 -2.28
CA THR A 79 2.65 11.48 -2.49
C THR A 79 3.25 12.41 -3.55
N LYS A 80 4.21 11.94 -4.34
CA LYS A 80 4.84 12.82 -5.34
C LYS A 80 3.87 13.13 -6.48
N GLY A 81 3.73 14.41 -6.81
CA GLY A 81 2.94 14.86 -7.96
C GLY A 81 3.54 14.43 -9.31
N PRO A 82 2.78 14.59 -10.41
CA PRO A 82 3.14 14.06 -11.73
C PRO A 82 4.41 14.66 -12.33
N LYS A 83 4.85 15.85 -11.89
CA LYS A 83 6.05 16.55 -12.37
C LYS A 83 7.15 16.67 -11.31
N ALA A 84 6.99 16.05 -10.15
CA ALA A 84 7.96 16.17 -9.06
C ALA A 84 9.30 15.55 -9.43
N SER A 85 10.40 16.23 -9.12
CA SER A 85 11.76 15.71 -9.34
C SER A 85 12.17 14.68 -8.27
N GLY A 86 13.19 13.88 -8.59
CA GLY A 86 13.79 12.91 -7.68
C GLY A 86 13.00 11.60 -7.50
N PRO A 87 13.54 10.65 -6.71
CA PRO A 87 12.93 9.35 -6.46
C PRO A 87 11.66 9.44 -5.61
N GLY A 88 10.89 8.36 -5.58
CA GLY A 88 9.66 8.23 -4.81
C GLY A 88 8.45 7.88 -5.66
N LEU A 89 7.47 7.25 -5.01
CA LEU A 89 6.22 6.86 -5.65
C LEU A 89 5.36 8.10 -5.95
N ARG A 90 4.88 8.20 -7.20
CA ARG A 90 4.00 9.27 -7.66
C ARG A 90 2.56 8.82 -7.61
N MET A 91 1.73 9.53 -6.84
CA MET A 91 0.33 9.22 -6.60
C MET A 91 -0.45 10.50 -6.31
N GLY A 92 -1.75 10.45 -6.51
CA GLY A 92 -2.69 11.51 -6.18
C GLY A 92 -3.37 12.12 -7.41
N ALA A 93 -4.00 13.26 -7.20
CA ALA A 93 -4.67 14.02 -8.25
C ALA A 93 -3.70 14.33 -9.41
N GLU A 94 -4.22 14.33 -10.64
CA GLU A 94 -3.47 14.60 -11.88
C GLU A 94 -2.34 13.58 -12.20
N VAL A 95 -2.12 12.56 -11.39
CA VAL A 95 -1.19 11.46 -11.70
C VAL A 95 -1.91 10.42 -12.53
N THR A 96 -1.42 10.15 -13.74
CA THR A 96 -1.97 9.08 -14.59
C THR A 96 -1.50 7.69 -14.12
N PRO A 97 -2.25 6.61 -14.44
CA PRO A 97 -1.85 5.25 -14.09
C PRO A 97 -0.46 4.87 -14.62
N GLU A 98 -0.09 5.36 -15.81
CA GLU A 98 1.22 5.11 -16.42
C GLU A 98 2.35 5.75 -15.61
N VAL A 99 2.15 6.99 -15.16
CA VAL A 99 3.13 7.72 -14.34
C VAL A 99 3.28 7.05 -12.96
N ALA A 100 2.15 6.68 -12.34
CA ALA A 100 2.14 5.98 -11.06
C ALA A 100 2.89 4.66 -11.15
N ARG A 101 2.51 3.80 -12.12
CA ARG A 101 3.13 2.49 -12.33
C ARG A 101 4.62 2.57 -12.66
N ALA A 102 5.01 3.50 -13.54
CA ALA A 102 6.42 3.72 -13.87
C ALA A 102 7.23 4.18 -12.65
N SER A 103 6.63 4.97 -11.75
CA SER A 103 7.28 5.36 -10.51
C SER A 103 7.37 4.23 -9.49
N LEU A 104 6.34 3.38 -9.39
CA LEU A 104 6.35 2.19 -8.53
C LEU A 104 7.47 1.23 -8.93
N ARG A 105 7.60 0.91 -10.22
CA ARG A 105 8.69 0.06 -10.72
C ARG A 105 10.06 0.60 -10.35
N ARG A 106 10.30 1.91 -10.52
CA ARG A 106 11.57 2.53 -10.08
C ARG A 106 11.82 2.42 -8.57
N VAL A 107 10.76 2.45 -7.75
CA VAL A 107 10.86 2.26 -6.30
C VAL A 107 11.22 0.81 -5.97
N THR A 108 10.58 -0.16 -6.64
CA THR A 108 10.77 -1.60 -6.38
C THR A 108 12.02 -2.18 -7.04
N ASP A 109 12.58 -1.54 -8.08
CA ASP A 109 13.84 -1.90 -8.73
C ASP A 109 15.08 -1.63 -7.85
N ARG A 110 14.93 -0.96 -6.70
CA ARG A 110 16.05 -0.63 -5.81
C ARG A 110 16.71 -1.89 -5.23
N PRO A 111 18.03 -1.86 -4.95
CA PRO A 111 18.74 -2.97 -4.33
C PRO A 111 18.06 -3.47 -3.04
N GLY A 112 18.00 -4.79 -2.89
CA GLY A 112 17.33 -5.48 -1.77
C GLY A 112 15.81 -5.58 -1.93
N ILE A 113 15.12 -4.51 -2.31
CA ILE A 113 13.68 -4.55 -2.58
C ILE A 113 13.38 -5.39 -3.83
N SER A 114 14.17 -5.24 -4.89
CA SER A 114 14.00 -5.98 -6.14
C SER A 114 14.19 -7.50 -6.01
N SER A 115 14.81 -7.95 -4.91
CA SER A 115 14.98 -9.39 -4.61
C SER A 115 13.82 -10.02 -3.83
N LEU A 116 12.86 -9.22 -3.34
CA LEU A 116 11.73 -9.76 -2.57
C LEU A 116 10.84 -10.64 -3.46
N ARG A 117 10.34 -11.75 -2.91
CA ARG A 117 9.36 -12.60 -3.63
C ARG A 117 8.13 -11.81 -4.04
N ALA A 118 7.61 -10.95 -3.17
CA ALA A 118 6.47 -10.08 -3.50
C ALA A 118 6.71 -9.28 -4.79
N VAL A 119 7.90 -8.70 -4.97
CA VAL A 119 8.22 -7.91 -6.17
C VAL A 119 8.41 -8.81 -7.39
N THR A 120 9.18 -9.88 -7.26
CA THR A 120 9.48 -10.78 -8.39
C THR A 120 8.28 -11.60 -8.89
N THR A 121 7.23 -11.73 -8.06
CA THR A 121 5.99 -12.46 -8.39
C THR A 121 4.80 -11.56 -8.67
N GLY A 122 4.98 -10.23 -8.67
CA GLY A 122 3.96 -9.25 -9.04
C GLY A 122 2.93 -8.93 -7.94
N HIS A 123 3.29 -9.16 -6.68
CA HIS A 123 2.54 -8.77 -5.48
C HIS A 123 3.09 -7.48 -4.86
N ASP A 124 3.52 -6.54 -5.71
CA ASP A 124 4.00 -5.22 -5.34
C ASP A 124 3.04 -4.11 -5.79
N TYR A 125 2.63 -3.31 -4.81
CA TYR A 125 1.55 -2.34 -4.96
C TYR A 125 1.97 -0.94 -4.53
N GLY A 126 1.33 0.06 -5.11
CA GLY A 126 1.50 1.47 -4.78
C GLY A 126 0.20 2.03 -4.20
N ILE A 127 0.30 2.83 -3.13
CA ILE A 127 -0.86 3.48 -2.51
C ILE A 127 -0.58 4.95 -2.17
N TRP A 128 -1.62 5.79 -2.18
CA TRP A 128 -1.46 7.20 -1.84
C TRP A 128 -1.23 7.40 -0.34
N HIS A 129 -0.12 8.07 0.00
CA HIS A 129 0.33 8.25 1.38
C HIS A 129 -0.69 8.97 2.27
N SER A 130 -1.42 9.96 1.74
CA SER A 130 -2.32 10.78 2.57
C SER A 130 -3.51 10.00 3.14
N PHE A 131 -3.77 8.76 2.72
CA PHE A 131 -4.72 7.88 3.41
C PHE A 131 -4.33 7.60 4.87
N TYR A 132 -3.05 7.78 5.25
CA TYR A 132 -2.58 7.56 6.62
C TYR A 132 -3.28 8.46 7.66
N ASP A 133 -3.81 9.60 7.21
CA ASP A 133 -4.41 10.66 8.05
C ASP A 133 -5.60 11.33 7.35
N SER A 134 -6.36 10.55 6.56
CA SER A 134 -7.56 11.02 5.86
C SER A 134 -8.77 10.17 6.22
N PRO A 135 -9.97 10.76 6.36
CA PRO A 135 -11.21 9.99 6.54
C PRO A 135 -11.55 9.11 5.33
N TYR A 136 -10.89 9.30 4.18
CA TYR A 136 -11.05 8.43 3.00
C TYR A 136 -10.19 7.17 3.06
N ASN A 137 -9.56 6.89 4.20
CA ASN A 137 -8.78 5.68 4.44
C ASN A 137 -9.55 4.36 4.26
N ILE A 138 -10.89 4.40 4.24
CA ILE A 138 -11.70 3.24 3.87
C ILE A 138 -11.33 2.69 2.48
N LEU A 139 -10.97 3.56 1.53
CA LEU A 139 -10.50 3.16 0.21
C LEU A 139 -9.20 2.35 0.30
N ALA A 140 -8.26 2.76 1.16
CA ALA A 140 -7.02 2.02 1.36
C ALA A 140 -7.29 0.63 1.93
N VAL A 141 -8.21 0.54 2.89
CA VAL A 141 -8.61 -0.73 3.51
C VAL A 141 -9.28 -1.67 2.49
N GLU A 142 -10.18 -1.17 1.65
CA GLU A 142 -10.85 -1.96 0.60
C GLU A 142 -9.87 -2.46 -0.47
N VAL A 143 -8.98 -1.58 -0.94
CA VAL A 143 -7.94 -1.94 -1.91
C VAL A 143 -7.01 -3.00 -1.34
N MET A 144 -6.54 -2.82 -0.11
CA MET A 144 -5.71 -3.82 0.57
C MET A 144 -6.44 -5.16 0.72
N ALA A 145 -7.71 -5.16 1.10
CA ALA A 145 -8.49 -6.38 1.25
C ALA A 145 -8.59 -7.15 -0.08
N LYS A 146 -8.80 -6.43 -1.19
CA LYS A 146 -8.84 -7.01 -2.54
C LYS A 146 -7.49 -7.55 -3.00
N TRP A 147 -6.39 -6.87 -2.69
CA TRP A 147 -5.04 -7.39 -2.98
C TRP A 147 -4.70 -8.63 -2.16
N PHE A 148 -5.11 -8.66 -0.89
CA PHE A 148 -4.74 -9.74 0.03
C PHE A 148 -5.56 -11.01 -0.22
N HIS A 149 -6.84 -10.84 -0.58
CA HIS A 149 -7.82 -11.91 -0.70
C HIS A 149 -8.71 -11.71 -1.94
N PRO A 150 -8.17 -11.78 -3.16
CA PRO A 150 -8.92 -11.45 -4.39
C PRO A 150 -10.18 -12.31 -4.58
N ASP A 151 -10.14 -13.59 -4.21
CA ASP A 151 -11.30 -14.48 -4.31
C ASP A 151 -12.40 -14.15 -3.29
N LEU A 152 -12.01 -13.75 -2.07
CA LEU A 152 -12.94 -13.39 -0.99
C LEU A 152 -13.63 -12.03 -1.23
N PHE A 153 -12.98 -11.16 -2.00
CA PHE A 153 -13.42 -9.81 -2.32
C PHE A 153 -13.59 -9.59 -3.83
N ALA A 154 -13.98 -10.64 -4.56
CA ALA A 154 -14.23 -10.56 -5.99
C ALA A 154 -15.35 -9.57 -6.33
N ASP A 155 -16.32 -9.40 -5.42
CA ASP A 155 -17.45 -8.47 -5.50
C ASP A 155 -17.14 -7.04 -5.01
N LEU A 156 -15.98 -6.82 -4.39
CA LEU A 156 -15.58 -5.49 -3.89
C LEU A 156 -15.01 -4.64 -5.03
N ASP A 157 -15.52 -3.42 -5.20
CA ASP A 157 -15.05 -2.45 -6.20
C ASP A 157 -14.64 -1.12 -5.53
N PRO A 158 -13.34 -0.94 -5.19
CA PRO A 158 -12.86 0.29 -4.58
C PRO A 158 -12.98 1.52 -5.49
N ASP A 159 -12.97 1.34 -6.82
CA ASP A 159 -13.17 2.44 -7.77
C ASP A 159 -14.62 2.95 -7.70
N ALA A 160 -15.59 2.05 -7.54
CA ALA A 160 -16.99 2.41 -7.30
C ALA A 160 -17.18 3.11 -5.95
N THR A 161 -16.53 2.63 -4.87
CA THR A 161 -16.57 3.30 -3.57
C THR A 161 -15.98 4.71 -3.65
N GLN A 162 -14.85 4.89 -4.34
CA GLN A 162 -14.26 6.21 -4.53
C GLN A 162 -15.20 7.12 -5.32
N LYS A 163 -15.80 6.61 -6.38
CA LYS A 163 -16.78 7.37 -7.16
C LYS A 163 -17.94 7.85 -6.29
N GLU A 164 -18.49 6.97 -5.46
CA GLU A 164 -19.58 7.33 -4.54
C GLU A 164 -19.16 8.44 -3.56
N LEU A 165 -17.96 8.35 -2.98
CA LEU A 165 -17.44 9.37 -2.07
C LEU A 165 -17.34 10.75 -2.76
N TYR A 166 -16.84 10.78 -4.00
CA TYR A 166 -16.75 12.02 -4.77
C TYR A 166 -18.13 12.58 -5.10
N ASP A 167 -19.03 11.75 -5.65
CA ASP A 167 -20.37 12.17 -6.06
C ASP A 167 -21.20 12.72 -4.88
N ARG A 168 -21.07 12.13 -3.69
CA ARG A 168 -21.89 12.48 -2.52
C ARG A 168 -21.34 13.65 -1.70
N PHE A 169 -20.02 13.78 -1.62
CA PHE A 169 -19.40 14.65 -0.62
C PHE A 169 -18.47 15.72 -1.19
N LEU A 170 -18.10 15.66 -2.48
CA LEU A 170 -17.13 16.56 -3.08
C LEU A 170 -17.71 17.36 -4.27
N PRO A 171 -17.37 18.65 -4.40
CA PRO A 171 -17.77 19.46 -5.56
C PRO A 171 -16.82 19.30 -6.76
N VAL A 172 -15.87 18.36 -6.69
CA VAL A 172 -14.83 18.15 -7.72
C VAL A 172 -14.98 16.77 -8.36
N ARG A 173 -14.47 16.64 -9.60
CA ARG A 173 -14.45 15.34 -10.28
C ARG A 173 -13.38 14.42 -9.70
N GLN A 174 -13.65 13.12 -9.75
CA GLN A 174 -12.67 12.09 -9.46
C GLN A 174 -11.63 12.05 -10.59
N GLU A 175 -10.40 12.43 -10.29
CA GLU A 175 -9.27 12.42 -11.21
C GLU A 175 -7.97 12.03 -10.48
N GLY A 176 -7.05 11.39 -11.20
CA GLY A 176 -5.76 10.93 -10.66
C GLY A 176 -5.72 9.45 -10.33
N THR A 177 -4.62 9.02 -9.70
CA THR A 177 -4.37 7.61 -9.36
C THR A 177 -3.99 7.50 -7.89
N PHE A 178 -4.77 6.74 -7.12
CA PHE A 178 -4.63 6.64 -5.66
C PHE A 178 -4.20 5.25 -5.16
N TRP A 179 -4.27 4.24 -6.03
CA TRP A 179 -3.66 2.93 -5.87
C TRP A 179 -3.24 2.39 -7.24
N ILE A 180 -2.24 1.50 -7.29
CA ILE A 180 -1.74 0.90 -8.53
C ILE A 180 -1.01 -0.42 -8.24
N ASN A 181 -0.99 -1.33 -9.22
CA ASN A 181 -0.15 -2.54 -9.18
C ASN A 181 1.08 -2.31 -10.07
N ALA A 182 2.24 -2.90 -9.78
CA ALA A 182 3.39 -2.74 -10.69
C ALA A 182 3.20 -3.51 -12.01
N HIS A 183 2.45 -4.61 -11.96
CA HIS A 183 2.14 -5.50 -13.08
C HIS A 183 0.62 -5.53 -13.32
N PRO A 184 0.13 -5.19 -14.53
CA PRO A 184 -1.28 -5.28 -14.87
C PRO A 184 -1.72 -6.72 -15.17
#